data_AF-A0A2S9FUA0-F1
#
_entry.id   AF-A0A2S9FUA0-F1
#
_cell.length_a   1.000
_cell.length_b   1.000
_cell.length_c   1.000
_cell.angle_alpha   90.00
_cell.angle_beta   90.00
_cell.angle_gamma   90.00
#
_symmetry.space_group_name_H-M   'P 1'
#
loop_
_entity.id
_entity.type
_entity.pdbx_description
1 polymer ?
#
loop_
_entity_poly.entity_id
_entity_poly.type
_entity_poly.pdbx_seq_one_letter_code
_entity_poly.pdbx_strand_id
1 'polypeptide(L)'
;RVNPGARYQAMEQFFRDSGTGEAGAAMMTSTASVQVNLEAGPRAGWADRVRLTHALGPTMIAIAANSPVLGGDFTGWQSTRQLVWSQL
;
A
#
# COMPACT_ATOMS: atom_id res chain seq x y z
N ARG A 1 8.54 3.94 14.23
CA ARG A 1 9.70 3.04 14.38
C ARG A 1 9.37 1.73 13.68
N VAL A 2 10.28 1.20 12.86
CA VAL A 2 10.08 -0.08 12.16
C VAL A 2 10.05 -1.22 13.18
N ASN A 3 9.22 -2.23 12.92
CA ASN A 3 9.12 -3.40 13.77
C ASN A 3 10.50 -4.11 13.89
N PRO A 4 10.94 -4.52 15.09
CA PRO A 4 12.28 -5.07 15.30
C PRO A 4 12.49 -6.50 14.76
N GLY A 5 11.45 -7.17 14.24
CA GLY A 5 11.58 -8.52 13.71
C GLY A 5 12.48 -8.59 12.48
N ALA A 6 13.23 -9.70 12.35
CA ALA A 6 14.23 -9.90 11.29
C ALA A 6 13.70 -9.65 9.87
N ARG A 7 12.44 -10.04 9.59
CA ARG A 7 11.80 -9.76 8.30
C ARG A 7 11.69 -8.26 8.00
N TYR A 8 11.32 -7.45 8.98
CA TYR A 8 11.16 -6.01 8.81
C TYR A 8 12.50 -5.28 8.72
N GLN A 9 13.53 -5.77 9.42
CA GLN A 9 14.90 -5.28 9.26
C GLN A 9 15.42 -5.52 7.84
N ALA A 10 15.18 -6.72 7.29
CA ALA A 10 15.56 -7.04 5.92
C ALA A 10 14.81 -6.17 4.90
N MET A 11 13.51 -5.91 5.11
CA MET A 11 12.74 -4.98 4.27
C MET A 11 13.26 -3.54 4.35
N GLU A 12 13.59 -3.07 5.55
CA GLU A 12 14.15 -1.73 5.73
C GLU A 12 15.49 -1.58 5.00
N GLN A 13 16.35 -2.60 5.08
CA GLN A 13 17.61 -2.64 4.33
C GLN A 13 17.36 -2.63 2.82
N PHE A 14 16.44 -3.47 2.34
CA PHE A 14 16.08 -3.51 0.93
C PHE A 14 15.61 -2.15 0.40
N PHE A 15 14.70 -1.47 1.10
CA PHE A 15 14.19 -0.16 0.66
C PHE A 15 15.28 0.92 0.67
N ARG A 16 16.22 0.86 1.62
CA ARG A 16 17.41 1.74 1.59
C ARG A 16 18.25 1.47 0.34
N ASP A 17 18.54 0.21 0.04
CA ASP A 17 19.40 -0.19 -1.08
C ASP A 17 18.73 0.03 -2.45
N SER A 18 17.40 -0.02 -2.53
CA SER A 18 16.63 0.27 -3.75
C SER A 18 16.40 1.76 -4.01
N GLY A 19 16.84 2.64 -3.11
CA GLY A 19 16.62 4.09 -3.22
C GLY A 19 15.21 4.56 -2.86
N THR A 20 14.39 3.72 -2.23
CA THR A 20 13.01 4.03 -1.81
C THR A 20 12.84 4.03 -0.29
N GLY A 21 13.93 4.32 0.43
CA GLY A 21 14.00 4.20 1.89
C GLY A 21 12.97 5.01 2.66
N GLU A 22 12.72 6.27 2.26
CA GLU A 22 11.73 7.13 2.91
C GLU A 22 10.30 6.62 2.70
N ALA A 23 9.93 6.32 1.45
CA ALA A 23 8.63 5.76 1.11
C ALA A 23 8.41 4.38 1.77
N GLY A 24 9.45 3.54 1.80
CA GLY A 24 9.45 2.24 2.47
C GLY A 24 9.21 2.35 3.97
N ALA A 25 9.92 3.26 4.65
CA ALA A 25 9.71 3.53 6.06
C ALA A 25 8.29 4.05 6.33
N ALA A 26 7.81 5.02 5.55
CA ALA A 26 6.46 5.55 5.67
C ALA A 26 5.39 4.46 5.44
N MET A 27 5.56 3.62 4.42
CA MET A 27 4.67 2.49 4.14
C MET A 27 4.59 1.54 5.33
N MET A 28 5.74 1.17 5.90
CA MET A 28 5.82 0.21 7.00
C MET A 28 5.34 0.75 8.34
N THR A 29 5.47 2.06 8.61
CA THR A 29 5.22 2.61 9.96
C THR A 29 4.09 3.62 10.06
N SER A 30 3.60 4.13 8.94
CA SER A 30 2.70 5.29 8.89
C SER A 30 1.52 5.10 7.95
N THR A 31 1.27 3.86 7.50
CA THR A 31 0.07 3.52 6.73
C THR A 31 -0.70 2.36 7.36
N ALA A 32 -2.01 2.35 7.14
CA ALA A 32 -2.90 1.26 7.50
C ALA A 32 -3.91 1.03 6.37
N SER A 33 -4.50 -0.16 6.30
CA SER A 33 -5.49 -0.52 5.29
C SER A 33 -6.49 -1.55 5.82
N VAL A 34 -7.68 -1.57 5.23
CA VAL A 34 -8.60 -2.69 5.33
C VAL A 34 -8.41 -3.58 4.10
N GLN A 35 -8.19 -4.87 4.32
CA GLN A 35 -8.04 -5.87 3.26
C GLN A 35 -9.20 -6.86 3.32
N VAL A 36 -9.81 -7.14 2.16
CA VAL A 36 -10.85 -8.15 2.01
C VAL A 36 -10.27 -9.32 1.23
N ASN A 37 -10.40 -10.52 1.77
CA ASN A 37 -9.98 -11.76 1.12
C ASN A 37 -11.24 -12.45 0.56
N LEU A 38 -11.17 -12.86 -0.71
CA LEU A 38 -12.29 -13.48 -1.42
C LEU A 38 -11.86 -14.84 -1.98
N GLU A 39 -12.79 -15.77 -2.07
CA GLU A 39 -12.55 -17.03 -2.79
C GLU A 39 -12.45 -16.80 -4.30
N ALA A 40 -11.54 -17.50 -4.96
CA ALA A 40 -11.31 -17.34 -6.40
C ALA A 40 -12.46 -17.91 -7.25
N GLY A 41 -13.36 -18.72 -6.66
CA GLY A 41 -14.42 -19.43 -7.37
C GLY A 41 -13.89 -20.45 -8.39
N PRO A 42 -14.69 -20.86 -9.38
CA PRO A 42 -14.26 -21.82 -10.40
C PRO A 42 -13.06 -21.34 -11.20
N ARG A 43 -12.12 -22.26 -11.47
CA ARG A 43 -10.83 -21.98 -12.15
C ARG A 43 -10.98 -21.30 -13.51
N ALA A 44 -12.02 -21.65 -14.26
CA ALA A 44 -12.28 -21.07 -15.58
C ALA A 44 -12.45 -19.53 -15.55
N GLY A 45 -12.86 -18.95 -14.41
CA GLY A 45 -13.09 -17.50 -14.27
C GLY A 45 -11.99 -16.74 -13.53
N TRP A 46 -10.88 -17.39 -13.15
CA TRP A 46 -9.85 -16.74 -12.32
C TRP A 46 -9.21 -15.54 -13.02
N ALA A 47 -8.83 -15.68 -14.30
CA ALA A 47 -8.18 -14.60 -15.04
C ALA A 47 -9.08 -13.35 -15.15
N ASP A 48 -10.37 -13.54 -15.42
CA ASP A 48 -11.35 -12.44 -15.49
C ASP A 48 -11.55 -11.77 -14.15
N ARG A 49 -11.68 -12.55 -13.07
CA ARG A 49 -11.83 -12.00 -11.72
C ARG A 49 -10.60 -11.21 -11.28
N VAL A 50 -9.39 -11.70 -11.53
CA VAL A 50 -8.15 -10.97 -11.21
C VAL A 50 -8.07 -9.66 -12.00
N ARG A 51 -8.38 -9.68 -13.31
CA ARG A 51 -8.42 -8.46 -14.14
C ARG A 51 -9.44 -7.45 -13.61
N LEU A 52 -10.64 -7.90 -13.27
CA LEU A 52 -11.69 -7.04 -12.72
C LEU A 52 -11.27 -6.44 -11.37
N THR A 53 -10.76 -7.25 -10.44
CA THR A 53 -10.28 -6.75 -9.13
C THR A 53 -9.17 -5.72 -9.29
N HIS A 54 -8.22 -5.93 -10.21
CA HIS A 54 -7.18 -4.95 -10.49
C HIS A 54 -7.76 -3.65 -11.07
N ALA A 55 -8.70 -3.75 -12.01
CA ALA A 55 -9.38 -2.58 -12.59
C ALA A 55 -10.19 -1.77 -11.56
N LEU A 56 -10.73 -2.44 -10.53
CA LEU A 56 -11.45 -1.79 -9.43
C LEU A 56 -10.53 -1.09 -8.43
N GLY A 57 -9.23 -1.42 -8.41
CA GLY A 57 -8.26 -0.88 -7.45
C GLY A 57 -8.31 0.66 -7.30
N PRO A 58 -8.18 1.44 -8.39
CA PRO A 58 -8.27 2.89 -8.34
C PRO A 58 -9.60 3.43 -7.79
N THR A 59 -10.72 2.80 -8.14
CA THR A 59 -12.05 3.15 -7.61
C THR A 59 -12.12 2.91 -6.11
N MET A 60 -11.59 1.78 -5.63
CA MET A 60 -11.54 1.47 -4.20
C MET A 60 -10.65 2.46 -3.43
N ILE A 61 -9.51 2.86 -4.01
CA ILE A 61 -8.64 3.89 -3.43
C ILE A 61 -9.38 5.23 -3.32
N ALA A 62 -10.12 5.63 -4.36
CA ALA A 62 -10.84 6.90 -4.37
C ALA A 62 -11.98 6.93 -3.32
N ILE A 63 -12.78 5.86 -3.24
CA ILE A 63 -13.89 5.77 -2.28
C ILE A 63 -13.39 5.73 -0.83
N ALA A 64 -12.26 5.07 -0.58
CA ALA A 64 -11.71 4.89 0.77
C ALA A 64 -10.61 5.92 1.14
N ALA A 65 -10.43 6.99 0.36
CA ALA A 65 -9.40 7.98 0.60
C ALA A 65 -9.61 8.69 1.96
N ASN A 66 -8.71 8.46 2.91
CA ASN A 66 -8.84 8.95 4.30
C ASN A 66 -7.48 9.22 4.97
N SER A 67 -6.50 9.74 4.23
CA SER A 67 -5.17 10.03 4.79
C SER A 67 -4.56 11.32 4.22
N PRO A 68 -5.10 12.51 4.52
CA PRO A 68 -4.59 13.75 3.93
C PRO A 68 -3.35 14.34 4.60
N VAL A 69 -2.89 13.75 5.71
CA VAL A 69 -1.81 14.27 6.55
C VAL A 69 -0.72 13.21 6.76
N LEU A 70 0.54 13.63 6.73
CA LEU A 70 1.71 12.82 7.12
C LEU A 70 2.71 13.69 7.87
N GLY A 71 3.23 13.22 9.00
CA GLY A 71 4.18 13.99 9.81
C GLY A 71 3.60 15.25 10.48
N GLY A 72 2.28 15.45 10.43
CA GLY A 72 1.60 16.63 10.96
C GLY A 72 1.16 17.63 9.87
N ASP A 73 1.65 17.47 8.64
CA ASP A 73 1.39 18.39 7.54
C ASP A 73 0.47 17.79 6.46
N PHE A 74 -0.30 18.65 5.81
CA PHE A 74 -1.10 18.27 4.65
C PHE A 74 -0.21 17.96 3.45
N THR A 75 -0.47 16.85 2.78
CA THR A 75 0.35 16.40 1.64
C THR A 75 -0.18 16.86 0.29
N GLY A 76 -1.38 17.45 0.26
CA GLY A 76 -2.11 17.77 -0.98
C GLY A 76 -2.84 16.58 -1.61
N TRP A 77 -2.74 15.38 -1.02
CA TRP A 77 -3.43 14.17 -1.48
C TRP A 77 -4.57 13.81 -0.54
N GLN A 78 -5.70 13.32 -1.07
CA GLN A 78 -6.76 12.74 -0.24
C GLN A 78 -6.34 11.38 0.36
N SER A 79 -5.49 10.65 -0.37
CA SER A 79 -4.88 9.40 0.07
C SER A 79 -3.36 9.51 0.00
N THR A 80 -2.74 10.06 1.04
CA THR A 80 -1.27 10.05 1.19
C THR A 80 -0.73 8.63 1.22
N ARG A 81 -1.52 7.68 1.76
CA ARG A 81 -1.18 6.27 1.64
C ARG A 81 -0.91 5.89 0.19
N GLN A 82 -1.78 6.25 -0.76
CA GLN A 82 -1.58 5.93 -2.17
C GLN A 82 -0.33 6.63 -2.74
N LEU A 83 -0.08 7.88 -2.35
CA LEU A 83 1.16 8.59 -2.73
C LEU A 83 2.41 7.81 -2.31
N VAL A 84 2.47 7.37 -1.04
CA VAL A 84 3.59 6.57 -0.53
C VAL A 84 3.80 5.30 -1.36
N TRP A 85 2.72 4.58 -1.71
CA TRP A 85 2.82 3.38 -2.55
C TRP A 85 3.25 3.66 -3.99
N SER A 86 2.99 4.85 -4.54
CA SER A 86 3.46 5.24 -5.87
C SER A 86 4.94 5.62 -5.93
N GLN A 87 5.59 5.77 -4.77
CA GLN A 87 7.00 6.13 -4.63
C GLN A 87 7.89 4.95 -4.23
N LEU A 88 7.30 3.75 -4.08
CA LEU A 88 8.01 2.48 -3.89
C LEU A 88 8.43 1.88 -5.22
#